data_AF-A0A529QG90-F1
#
_entry.id   AF-A0A529QG90-F1
#
_cell.length_a   1.000
_cell.length_b   1.000
_cell.length_c   1.000
_cell.angle_alpha   90.00
_cell.angle_beta   90.00
_cell.angle_gamma   90.00
#
_symmetry.space_group_name_H-M   'P 1'
#
loop_
_entity.id
_entity.type
_entity.pdbx_description
1 polymer ?
#
loop_
_entity_poly.entity_id
_entity_poly.type
_entity_poly.pdbx_seq_one_letter_code
_entity_poly.pdbx_strand_id
1 'polypeptide(L)' 'MVALPSLRGLQAFEAAARTGSFAAAAEELSISSAAVSQLIRTVEEQMG' A
#
# COMPACT_ATOMS: atom_id res chain seq x y z
N MET A 1 -2.15 0.63 21.69
CA MET A 1 -1.52 1.81 21.05
C MET A 1 -1.63 1.60 19.56
N VAL A 2 -2.29 2.50 18.83
CA VAL A 2 -2.31 2.46 17.35
C VAL A 2 -0.89 2.71 16.85
N ALA A 3 -0.31 1.73 16.16
CA ALA A 3 0.98 1.90 15.51
C ALA A 3 0.77 2.78 14.28
N LEU A 4 1.57 3.84 14.13
CA LEU A 4 1.48 4.68 12.95
C LEU A 4 1.90 3.88 11.71
N PRO A 5 1.11 3.93 10.62
CA PRO A 5 1.46 3.21 9.42
C PRO A 5 2.73 3.72 8.77
N SER A 6 3.45 2.78 8.16
CA SER A 6 4.65 3.13 7.41
C SER A 6 4.29 4.06 6.25
N LEU A 7 5.14 5.05 5.97
CA LEU A 7 4.94 5.97 4.84
C LEU A 7 4.78 5.21 3.52
N ARG A 8 5.55 4.12 3.34
CA ARG A 8 5.43 3.24 2.18
C ARG A 8 4.07 2.55 2.08
N GLY A 9 3.50 2.14 3.21
CA GLY A 9 2.16 1.58 3.27
C GLY A 9 1.11 2.57 2.79
N LEU A 10 1.18 3.81 3.29
CA LEU A 10 0.26 4.88 2.89
C LEU A 10 0.42 5.25 1.40
N GLN A 11 1.65 5.29 0.89
CA GLN A 11 1.92 5.52 -0.53
C GLN A 11 1.37 4.41 -1.42
N ALA A 12 1.56 3.14 -1.04
CA ALA A 12 1.00 2.00 -1.76
C ALA A 12 -0.54 2.04 -1.78
N PHE A 13 -1.15 2.39 -0.64
CA PHE A 13 -2.60 2.55 -0.52
C PHE A 13 -3.14 3.68 -1.39
N GLU A 14 -2.56 4.88 -1.32
CA GLU A 14 -2.97 6.02 -2.15
C GLU A 14 -2.82 5.72 -3.64
N ALA A 15 -1.68 5.16 -4.07
CA ALA A 15 -1.45 4.82 -5.47
C ALA A 15 -2.43 3.77 -5.98
N ALA A 16 -2.73 2.73 -5.17
CA ALA A 16 -3.72 1.72 -5.50
C ALA A 16 -5.14 2.30 -5.57
N ALA A 17 -5.50 3.20 -4.66
CA ALA A 17 -6.80 3.88 -4.65
C ALA A 17 -6.96 4.83 -5.85
N ARG A 18 -5.92 5.58 -6.22
CA ARG A 18 -5.93 6.50 -7.38
C ARG A 18 -5.99 5.77 -8.71
N THR A 19 -5.25 4.67 -8.85
CA THR A 19 -5.18 3.90 -10.11
C THR A 19 -6.26 2.84 -10.24
N GLY A 20 -6.89 2.42 -9.13
CA GLY A 20 -7.81 1.31 -9.08
C GLY A 20 -7.17 -0.06 -9.34
N SER A 21 -5.83 -0.15 -9.33
CA SER A 21 -5.09 -1.37 -9.70
C SER A 21 -3.78 -1.51 -8.92
N PHE A 22 -3.60 -2.67 -8.28
CA PHE A 22 -2.33 -3.01 -7.63
C PHE A 22 -1.16 -3.16 -8.60
N ALA A 23 -1.43 -3.52 -9.86
CA ALA A 23 -0.40 -3.62 -10.89
C ALA A 23 0.06 -2.23 -11.34
N ALA A 24 -0.88 -1.29 -11.55
CA ALA A 24 -0.53 0.08 -11.93
C ALA A 24 0.21 0.80 -10.80
N ALA A 25 -0.22 0.63 -9.54
CA ALA A 25 0.49 1.17 -8.38
C ALA A 25 1.90 0.57 -8.22
N ALA A 26 2.07 -0.71 -8.54
CA ALA A 26 3.36 -1.39 -8.49
C ALA A 26 4.36 -0.82 -9.51
N GLU A 27 3.92 -0.59 -10.75
CA GLU A 27 4.71 0.09 -11.78
C GLU A 27 5.11 1.51 -11.34
N GLU A 28 4.16 2.29 -10.83
CA GLU A 28 4.43 3.66 -10.37
C GLU A 28 5.44 3.72 -9.21
N LEU A 29 5.35 2.77 -8.28
CA LEU A 29 6.20 2.69 -7.10
C LEU A 29 7.48 1.86 -7.31
N SER A 30 7.70 1.32 -8.52
CA SER A 30 8.85 0.47 -8.87
C SER A 30 9.01 -0.74 -7.94
N ILE A 31 7.90 -1.37 -7.57
CA ILE A 31 7.85 -2.58 -6.72
C ILE A 31 6.96 -3.64 -7.37
N SER A 32 6.88 -4.84 -6.77
CA SER A 32 5.95 -5.87 -7.26
C SER A 32 4.52 -5.62 -6.78
N SER A 33 3.54 -6.09 -7.56
CA SER A 33 2.12 -6.08 -7.14
C SER A 33 1.88 -6.84 -5.83
N ALA A 34 2.66 -7.89 -5.58
CA ALA A 34 2.66 -8.59 -4.30
C ALA A 34 3.15 -7.71 -3.14
N ALA A 35 4.17 -6.87 -3.35
CA ALA A 35 4.65 -5.93 -2.35
C ALA A 35 3.62 -4.83 -2.06
N VAL A 36 2.94 -4.30 -3.09
CA VAL A 36 1.81 -3.36 -2.91
C VAL A 36 0.73 -3.98 -2.02
N SER A 37 0.31 -5.22 -2.31
CA SER A 37 -0.71 -5.91 -1.53
C SER A 37 -0.29 -6.12 -0.06
N GLN A 38 0.96 -6.51 0.20
CA GLN A 38 1.48 -6.67 1.56
C GLN A 38 1.56 -5.36 2.33
N LEU A 39 2.00 -4.28 1.67
CA LEU A 39 2.06 -2.95 2.26
C LEU A 39 0.68 -2.44 2.66
N ILE A 40 -0.33 -2.63 1.80
CA ILE A 40 -1.71 -2.24 2.10
C ILE A 40 -2.27 -3.08 3.24
N ARG A 41 -2.09 -4.40 3.22
CA ARG A 41 -2.51 -5.27 4.33
C ARG A 41 -1.92 -4.83 5.66
N THR A 42 -0.64 -4.48 5.66
CA THR A 42 0.05 -3.99 6.88
C THR A 42 -0.59 -2.70 7.40
N VAL A 43 -1.03 -1.81 6.51
CA VAL A 43 -1.76 -0.58 6.90
C VAL A 43 -3.12 -0.94 7.49
N GLU A 44 -3.88 -1.83 6.86
CA GLU A 44 -5.19 -2.31 7.35
C GLU A 44 -5.04 -2.95 8.74
N GLU A 45 -4.08 -3.85 8.93
CA GLU A 45 -3.79 -4.49 10.21
C GLU A 45 -3.46 -3.50 11.34
N GLN A 46 -2.88 -2.34 11.01
CA GLN A 46 -2.52 -1.30 11.97
C GLN A 46 -3.70 -0.37 12.31
N MET A 47 -4.70 -0.29 11.43
CA MET A 47 -5.87 0.59 11.58
C MET A 47 -7.11 -0.14 12.12
N GLY A 48 -7.16 -1.48 12.02
CA GLY A 48 -8.27 -2.32 12.48
C GLY A 48 -9.37 -2.47 11.45
#